data_AF-A0A8J4WNP5-F1
#
_entry.id   AF-A0A8J4WNP5-F1
#
_cell.length_a   1.000
_cell.length_b   1.000
_cell.length_c   1.000
_cell.angle_alpha   90.00
_cell.angle_beta   90.00
_cell.angle_gamma   90.00
#
_symmetry.space_group_name_H-M   'P 1'
#
loop_
_entity.id
_entity.type
_entity.pdbx_description
1 polymer ?
#
loop_
_entity_poly.entity_id
_entity_poly.type
_entity_poly.pdbx_seq_one_letter_code
_entity_poly.pdbx_strand_id
1 'polypeptide(L)'
;MSAEMMWNYLSDDLSSDLAQHAAAARRIMECGDPAPPSSPNRTRFGRTIPSGLSTNAATSFLTRIQRVKSSDYMNLCFRVKWFYNAYIADLPQCLNKVPEYPKWFESLVMLWLTENDDVSANYLRNAYERDKQDGFQCSSEHVLYSNSVVDVFTQLNQCFDVIRKLECPDNEVEGHFLHRFSLTVEKVLLAYTDRVLADFPSYKTDSRVACILVNNTQQLRVQLEKVYETMARESLEARTNDRLTALQGRLNEAVDKLVSQLTEEFEPGVRIHVRECGRLLQKCKPSHNNNSANRLNKEDEANECLRPLMDHFESVLSSLANTCDKTVLKRILKVSC
;
A
#
# COMPACT_ATOMS: atom_id res chain seq x y z
N MET A 1 8.74 -21.92 44.08
CA MET A 1 8.53 -22.50 42.73
C MET A 1 9.57 -21.87 41.83
N SER A 2 10.40 -22.65 41.13
CA SER A 2 11.41 -22.08 40.22
C SER A 2 10.72 -21.42 39.03
N ALA A 3 11.40 -20.49 38.34
CA ALA A 3 10.87 -19.87 37.11
C ALA A 3 10.53 -20.93 36.06
N GLU A 4 11.35 -21.96 35.96
CA GLU A 4 11.11 -23.15 35.14
C GLU A 4 9.80 -23.87 35.49
N MET A 5 9.56 -24.17 36.78
CA MET A 5 8.30 -24.79 37.19
C MET A 5 7.10 -23.90 36.89
N MET A 6 7.22 -22.59 37.12
CA MET A 6 6.16 -21.62 36.78
C MET A 6 5.89 -21.59 35.28
N TRP A 7 6.94 -21.63 34.46
CA TRP A 7 6.81 -21.70 33.00
C TRP A 7 6.10 -22.97 32.55
N ASN A 8 6.47 -24.14 33.07
CA ASN A 8 5.85 -25.40 32.67
C ASN A 8 4.35 -25.44 32.99
N TYR A 9 3.94 -25.00 34.18
CA TYR A 9 2.51 -24.90 34.50
C TYR A 9 1.80 -23.87 33.62
N LEU A 10 2.42 -22.71 33.44
CA LEU A 10 1.86 -21.64 32.62
C LEU A 10 1.73 -22.05 31.14
N SER A 11 2.72 -22.76 30.60
CA SER A 11 2.73 -23.20 29.20
C SER A 11 1.66 -24.25 28.93
N ASP A 12 1.48 -25.21 29.83
CA ASP A 12 0.48 -26.26 29.68
C ASP A 12 -0.94 -25.67 29.70
N ASP A 13 -1.23 -24.80 30.67
CA ASP A 13 -2.53 -24.14 30.80
C ASP A 13 -2.79 -23.18 29.62
N LEU A 14 -1.84 -22.29 29.32
CA LEU A 14 -2.01 -21.30 28.24
C LEU A 14 -2.11 -21.94 26.87
N SER A 15 -1.29 -22.95 26.56
CA SER A 15 -1.30 -23.59 25.24
C SER A 15 -2.65 -24.28 24.99
N SER A 16 -3.21 -24.96 26.00
CA SER A 16 -4.52 -25.61 25.91
C SER A 16 -5.64 -24.61 25.72
N ASP A 17 -5.68 -23.54 26.53
CA ASP A 17 -6.73 -22.53 26.44
C ASP A 17 -6.65 -21.75 25.11
N LEU A 18 -5.44 -21.32 24.72
CA LEU A 18 -5.24 -20.58 23.48
C LEU A 18 -5.50 -21.44 22.25
N ALA A 19 -5.30 -22.76 22.29
CA ALA A 19 -5.60 -23.64 21.16
C ALA A 19 -7.07 -23.57 20.74
N GLN A 20 -7.99 -23.50 21.71
CA GLN A 20 -9.43 -23.39 21.41
C GLN A 20 -9.78 -22.02 20.83
N HIS A 21 -9.16 -20.95 21.35
CA HIS A 21 -9.31 -19.59 20.84
C HIS A 21 -8.73 -19.44 19.43
N ALA A 22 -7.57 -20.03 19.17
CA ALA A 22 -6.94 -20.09 17.85
C ALA A 22 -7.83 -20.82 16.82
N ALA A 23 -8.46 -21.93 17.21
CA ALA A 23 -9.41 -22.65 16.35
C ALA A 23 -10.67 -21.83 16.02
N ALA A 24 -11.12 -20.98 16.93
CA ALA A 24 -12.21 -20.05 16.66
C ALA A 24 -11.78 -18.87 15.78
N ALA A 25 -10.58 -18.31 16.02
CA ALA A 25 -10.01 -17.26 15.18
C ALA A 25 -9.86 -17.71 13.72
N ARG A 26 -9.36 -18.94 13.48
CA ARG A 26 -9.29 -19.52 12.14
C ARG A 26 -10.66 -19.59 11.46
N ARG A 27 -11.69 -20.06 12.18
CA ARG A 27 -13.07 -20.09 11.66
C ARG A 27 -13.60 -18.71 11.29
N ILE A 28 -13.31 -17.68 12.09
CA ILE A 28 -13.71 -16.30 11.79
C ILE A 28 -13.06 -15.82 10.48
N MET A 29 -11.75 -16.07 10.32
CA MET A 29 -11.01 -15.69 9.12
C MET A 29 -11.45 -16.46 7.87
N GLU A 30 -11.85 -17.73 8.00
CA GLU A 30 -12.31 -18.57 6.89
C GLU A 30 -13.75 -18.29 6.45
N CYS A 31 -14.66 -17.99 7.39
CA CYS A 31 -16.08 -17.81 7.09
C CYS A 31 -16.48 -16.41 6.62
N GLY A 32 -15.65 -15.38 6.83
CA GLY A 32 -16.02 -13.99 6.51
C GLY A 32 -17.27 -13.55 7.28
N ASP A 33 -17.09 -13.22 8.56
CA ASP A 33 -18.11 -12.78 9.53
C ASP A 33 -19.24 -13.81 9.81
N PRO A 34 -19.36 -14.35 11.04
CA PRO A 34 -20.60 -15.01 11.42
C PRO A 34 -21.60 -13.89 11.73
N ALA A 35 -22.47 -13.56 10.77
CA ALA A 35 -23.68 -12.79 11.06
C ALA A 35 -24.35 -13.37 12.31
N PRO A 36 -24.84 -12.52 13.25
CA PRO A 36 -25.49 -13.03 14.45
C PRO A 36 -26.68 -13.90 14.03
N PRO A 37 -26.95 -15.03 14.70
CA PRO A 37 -28.05 -15.89 14.31
C PRO A 37 -29.36 -15.12 14.46
N SER A 38 -29.95 -14.77 13.33
CA SER A 38 -31.33 -14.29 13.26
C SER A 38 -32.23 -15.36 13.88
N SER A 39 -32.98 -14.97 14.91
CA SER A 39 -33.96 -15.79 15.62
C SER A 39 -34.83 -16.59 14.63
N PRO A 40 -35.03 -17.91 14.82
CA PRO A 40 -35.85 -18.66 13.88
C PRO A 40 -37.31 -18.31 14.09
N ASN A 41 -37.94 -17.85 13.01
CA ASN A 41 -39.38 -17.72 12.87
C ASN A 41 -40.07 -19.06 13.18
N ARG A 42 -41.16 -18.93 13.92
CA ARG A 42 -42.06 -19.99 14.35
C ARG A 42 -42.85 -20.52 13.16
N THR A 43 -42.71 -21.79 12.81
CA THR A 43 -43.72 -22.54 12.03
C THR A 43 -43.97 -23.95 12.56
N ARG A 44 -45.21 -24.10 13.01
CA ARG A 44 -46.10 -25.25 13.16
C ARG A 44 -45.66 -26.64 12.62
N PHE A 45 -45.88 -27.63 13.49
CA PHE A 45 -46.05 -29.09 13.28
C PHE A 45 -44.82 -30.02 13.30
N GLY A 46 -44.48 -30.49 14.50
CA GLY A 46 -44.53 -31.91 14.88
C GLY A 46 -43.49 -32.90 14.31
N ARG A 47 -42.40 -33.14 15.07
CA ARG A 47 -41.99 -34.47 15.57
C ARG A 47 -40.66 -34.37 16.33
N THR A 48 -40.60 -35.01 17.49
CA THR A 48 -39.43 -35.20 18.36
C THR A 48 -38.46 -36.24 17.79
N ILE A 49 -37.17 -35.91 17.75
CA ILE A 49 -36.05 -36.88 17.74
C ILE A 49 -35.13 -36.49 18.91
N PRO A 50 -34.74 -37.42 19.81
CA PRO A 50 -33.80 -37.13 20.87
C PRO A 50 -32.36 -37.37 20.39
N SER A 51 -31.55 -36.32 20.38
CA SER A 51 -30.08 -36.43 20.32
C SER A 51 -29.47 -35.36 21.21
N GLY A 52 -29.07 -35.79 22.41
CA GLY A 52 -28.29 -34.99 23.35
C GLY A 52 -26.85 -34.86 22.87
N LEU A 53 -26.37 -33.62 22.75
CA LEU A 53 -25.13 -33.05 23.29
C LEU A 53 -24.75 -31.78 22.51
N SER A 54 -25.29 -30.66 23.01
CA SER A 54 -24.70 -29.32 23.12
C SER A 54 -24.26 -28.53 21.88
N THR A 55 -25.21 -28.19 21.01
CA THR A 55 -25.13 -26.98 20.17
C THR A 55 -25.01 -25.70 21.02
N ASN A 56 -25.64 -25.66 22.20
CA ASN A 56 -25.63 -24.50 23.09
C ASN A 56 -24.26 -24.19 23.72
N ALA A 57 -23.40 -25.18 24.01
CA ALA A 57 -22.06 -24.91 24.52
C ALA A 57 -21.13 -24.38 23.43
N ALA A 58 -21.23 -24.91 22.20
CA ALA A 58 -20.46 -24.41 21.06
C ALA A 58 -20.83 -22.95 20.72
N THR A 59 -22.13 -22.62 20.72
CA THR A 59 -22.59 -21.23 20.52
C THR A 59 -22.18 -20.32 21.68
N SER A 60 -22.35 -20.75 22.94
CA SER A 60 -21.92 -20.01 24.14
C SER A 60 -20.41 -19.74 24.17
N PHE A 61 -19.60 -20.73 23.75
CA PHE A 61 -18.14 -20.63 23.68
C PHE A 61 -17.68 -19.68 22.57
N LEU A 62 -18.27 -19.76 21.38
CA LEU A 62 -18.03 -18.78 20.30
C LEU A 62 -18.43 -17.35 20.73
N THR A 63 -19.52 -17.22 21.50
CA THR A 63 -19.96 -15.92 22.05
C THR A 63 -18.98 -15.39 23.12
N ARG A 64 -18.30 -16.28 23.86
CA ARG A 64 -17.25 -15.90 24.84
C ARG A 64 -15.97 -15.45 24.14
N ILE A 65 -15.54 -16.13 23.10
CA ILE A 65 -14.37 -15.74 22.30
C ILE A 65 -14.60 -14.40 21.59
N GLN A 66 -15.82 -14.15 21.09
CA GLN A 66 -16.21 -12.86 20.53
C GLN A 66 -16.10 -11.67 21.51
N ARG A 67 -16.02 -11.90 22.82
CA ARG A 67 -15.88 -10.82 23.82
C ARG A 67 -14.43 -10.39 24.06
N VAL A 68 -13.45 -11.20 23.67
CA VAL A 68 -12.03 -10.89 23.86
C VAL A 68 -11.54 -10.16 22.61
N LYS A 69 -10.95 -8.98 22.78
CA LYS A 69 -10.46 -8.21 21.64
C LYS A 69 -9.16 -8.82 21.13
N SER A 70 -8.92 -8.74 19.82
CA SER A 70 -7.64 -9.11 19.22
C SER A 70 -6.46 -8.43 19.93
N SER A 71 -6.62 -7.17 20.35
CA SER A 71 -5.63 -6.42 21.12
C SER A 71 -5.30 -7.03 22.49
N ASP A 72 -6.25 -7.73 23.13
CA ASP A 72 -6.00 -8.41 24.41
C ASP A 72 -5.07 -9.61 24.21
N TYR A 73 -5.23 -10.37 23.12
CA TYR A 73 -4.30 -11.45 22.76
C TYR A 73 -2.92 -10.91 22.41
N MET A 74 -2.83 -9.78 21.69
CA MET A 74 -1.55 -9.12 21.41
C MET A 74 -0.84 -8.74 22.72
N ASN A 75 -1.55 -8.11 23.66
CA ASN A 75 -1.01 -7.76 24.97
C ASN A 75 -0.54 -8.99 25.76
N LEU A 76 -1.30 -10.09 25.72
CA LEU A 76 -0.90 -11.35 26.34
C LEU A 76 0.36 -11.92 25.69
N CYS A 77 0.44 -11.92 24.35
CA CYS A 77 1.62 -12.34 23.61
C CYS A 77 2.86 -11.55 24.04
N PHE A 78 2.77 -10.22 24.13
CA PHE A 78 3.87 -9.38 24.63
C PHE A 78 4.30 -9.73 26.06
N ARG A 79 3.34 -10.04 26.96
CA ARG A 79 3.64 -10.44 28.33
C ARG A 79 4.33 -11.81 28.41
N VAL A 80 3.86 -12.79 27.62
CA VAL A 80 4.46 -14.12 27.56
C VAL A 80 5.87 -14.04 26.97
N LYS A 81 6.07 -13.28 25.89
CA LYS A 81 7.40 -12.98 25.33
C LYS A 81 8.33 -12.41 26.41
N TRP A 82 7.88 -11.35 27.09
CA TRP A 82 8.69 -10.70 28.12
C TRP A 82 9.07 -11.67 29.24
N PHE A 83 8.13 -12.48 29.72
CA PHE A 83 8.39 -13.47 30.76
C PHE A 83 9.39 -14.54 30.29
N TYR A 84 9.21 -15.06 29.08
CA TYR A 84 10.14 -16.05 28.51
C TYR A 84 11.55 -15.48 28.40
N ASN A 85 11.69 -14.29 27.82
CA ASN A 85 13.01 -13.66 27.63
C ASN A 85 13.68 -13.28 28.95
N ALA A 86 12.90 -12.84 29.95
CA ALA A 86 13.45 -12.38 31.22
C ALA A 86 13.90 -13.53 32.15
N TYR A 87 13.27 -14.70 32.06
CA TYR A 87 13.44 -15.75 33.07
C TYR A 87 13.75 -17.14 32.51
N ILE A 88 13.47 -17.41 31.24
CA ILE A 88 13.50 -18.76 30.66
C ILE A 88 14.56 -18.90 29.56
N ALA A 89 14.75 -17.88 28.72
CA ALA A 89 15.62 -17.94 27.55
C ALA A 89 17.08 -18.34 27.87
N ASP A 90 17.60 -17.91 29.02
CA ASP A 90 18.99 -18.17 29.45
C ASP A 90 19.17 -19.52 30.18
N LEU A 91 18.09 -20.30 30.37
CA LEU A 91 18.20 -21.60 31.01
C LEU A 91 18.97 -22.59 30.10
N PRO A 92 19.87 -23.43 30.66
CA PRO A 92 20.71 -24.33 29.87
C PRO A 92 19.96 -25.23 28.88
N GLN A 93 18.75 -25.65 29.25
CA GLN A 93 17.90 -26.51 28.43
C GLN A 93 17.14 -25.81 27.30
N CYS A 94 17.08 -24.47 27.34
CA CYS A 94 16.39 -23.60 26.39
C CYS A 94 17.37 -22.93 25.41
N LEU A 95 18.67 -22.90 25.75
CA LEU A 95 19.73 -22.43 24.86
C LEU A 95 19.65 -23.11 23.48
N ASN A 96 19.73 -22.30 22.43
CA ASN A 96 19.67 -22.73 21.02
C ASN A 96 18.38 -23.47 20.61
N LYS A 97 17.30 -23.38 21.39
CA LYS A 97 15.99 -23.91 21.01
C LYS A 97 15.03 -22.78 20.69
N VAL A 98 14.28 -22.95 19.61
CA VAL A 98 13.14 -22.09 19.29
C VAL A 98 12.01 -22.39 20.28
N PRO A 99 11.49 -21.39 21.02
CA PRO A 99 10.39 -21.62 21.95
C PRO A 99 9.08 -21.89 21.22
N GLU A 100 8.19 -22.66 21.86
CA GLU A 100 6.88 -23.00 21.27
C GLU A 100 5.84 -21.90 21.39
N TYR A 101 6.00 -20.95 22.33
CA TYR A 101 4.96 -19.97 22.62
C TYR A 101 4.47 -19.15 21.41
N PRO A 102 5.29 -18.79 20.40
CA PRO A 102 4.79 -18.06 19.23
C PRO A 102 3.66 -18.80 18.51
N LYS A 103 3.73 -20.14 18.46
CA LYS A 103 2.71 -20.99 17.81
C LYS A 103 1.36 -20.93 18.51
N TRP A 104 1.34 -20.69 19.82
CA TRP A 104 0.08 -20.52 20.57
C TRP A 104 -0.66 -19.26 20.14
N PHE A 105 0.08 -18.22 19.72
CA PHE A 105 -0.47 -16.91 19.36
C PHE A 105 -0.66 -16.70 17.86
N GLU A 106 -0.06 -17.53 17.01
CA GLU A 106 -0.03 -17.33 15.56
C GLU A 106 -1.41 -17.00 14.96
N SER A 107 -2.42 -17.86 15.17
CA SER A 107 -3.77 -17.61 14.63
C SER A 107 -4.45 -16.37 15.22
N LEU A 108 -4.07 -15.95 16.43
CA LEU A 108 -4.62 -14.79 17.12
C LEU A 108 -3.99 -13.48 16.61
N VAL A 109 -2.68 -13.51 16.34
CA VAL A 109 -1.97 -12.42 15.66
C VAL A 109 -2.50 -12.28 14.22
N MET A 110 -2.77 -13.39 13.52
CA MET A 110 -3.40 -13.37 12.20
C MET A 110 -4.79 -12.74 12.20
N LEU A 111 -5.58 -12.99 13.25
CA LEU A 111 -6.87 -12.33 13.45
C LEU A 111 -6.68 -10.82 13.62
N TRP A 112 -5.74 -10.39 14.47
CA TRP A 112 -5.40 -8.97 14.64
C TRP A 112 -4.96 -8.32 13.32
N LEU A 113 -4.10 -8.97 12.53
CA LEU A 113 -3.68 -8.50 11.21
C LEU A 113 -4.85 -8.41 10.23
N THR A 114 -5.83 -9.31 10.35
CA THR A 114 -7.02 -9.29 9.51
C THR A 114 -7.95 -8.13 9.86
N GLU A 115 -8.19 -7.89 11.15
CA GLU A 115 -8.92 -6.69 11.59
C GLU A 115 -8.19 -5.40 11.18
N ASN A 116 -6.85 -5.43 11.13
CA ASN A 116 -6.03 -4.31 10.71
C ASN A 116 -6.23 -3.92 9.23
N ASP A 117 -6.64 -4.86 8.36
CA ASP A 117 -6.91 -4.55 6.95
C ASP A 117 -7.98 -3.48 6.81
N ASP A 118 -9.09 -3.61 7.55
CA ASP A 118 -10.23 -2.71 7.43
C ASP A 118 -9.96 -1.37 8.11
N VAL A 119 -9.18 -1.38 9.20
CA VAL A 119 -8.66 -0.14 9.81
C VAL A 119 -7.76 0.61 8.83
N SER A 120 -6.81 -0.07 8.21
CA SER A 120 -5.87 0.54 7.25
C SER A 120 -6.58 1.02 5.98
N ALA A 121 -7.56 0.26 5.46
CA ALA A 121 -8.36 0.66 4.30
C ALA A 121 -9.26 1.88 4.60
N ASN A 122 -9.89 1.94 5.78
CA ASN A 122 -10.66 3.11 6.20
C ASN A 122 -9.77 4.33 6.44
N TYR A 123 -8.61 4.14 7.05
CA TYR A 123 -7.64 5.21 7.28
C TYR A 123 -7.19 5.82 5.95
N LEU A 124 -6.80 4.97 5.00
CA LEU A 124 -6.50 5.34 3.63
C LEU A 124 -7.61 6.18 3.01
N ARG A 125 -8.85 5.67 3.01
CA ARG A 125 -9.99 6.37 2.41
C ARG A 125 -10.14 7.75 3.01
N ASN A 126 -10.10 7.86 4.33
CA ASN A 126 -10.24 9.13 5.01
C ASN A 126 -9.07 10.09 4.71
N ALA A 127 -7.82 9.58 4.64
CA ALA A 127 -6.66 10.40 4.29
C ALA A 127 -6.77 10.96 2.87
N TYR A 128 -7.15 10.13 1.91
CA TYR A 128 -7.34 10.53 0.52
C TYR A 128 -8.48 11.55 0.37
N GLU A 129 -9.65 11.30 0.97
CA GLU A 129 -10.79 12.23 0.88
C GLU A 129 -10.50 13.59 1.52
N ARG A 130 -9.77 13.63 2.63
CA ARG A 130 -9.32 14.90 3.24
C ARG A 130 -8.38 15.66 2.31
N ASP A 131 -7.34 14.98 1.80
CA ASP A 131 -6.36 15.60 0.92
C ASP A 131 -6.99 16.09 -0.40
N LYS A 132 -8.01 15.37 -0.90
CA LYS A 132 -8.84 15.79 -2.02
C LYS A 132 -9.62 17.08 -1.72
N GLN A 133 -10.22 17.20 -0.53
CA GLN A 133 -10.93 18.41 -0.09
C GLN A 133 -9.97 19.60 0.06
N ASP A 134 -8.74 19.35 0.49
CA ASP A 134 -7.69 20.37 0.62
C ASP A 134 -7.05 20.75 -0.74
N GLY A 135 -7.43 20.07 -1.83
CA GLY A 135 -6.93 20.34 -3.18
C GLY A 135 -5.53 19.79 -3.44
N PHE A 136 -5.18 18.68 -2.78
CA PHE A 136 -3.90 17.97 -2.88
C PHE A 136 -2.71 18.92 -2.65
N GLN A 137 -2.51 19.32 -1.40
CA GLN A 137 -1.43 20.25 -1.04
C GLN A 137 -0.13 19.49 -0.76
N CYS A 138 0.97 20.01 -1.31
CA CYS A 138 2.33 19.59 -0.96
C CYS A 138 2.71 20.18 0.40
N SER A 139 3.42 19.41 1.23
CA SER A 139 3.84 19.90 2.56
C SER A 139 4.93 20.98 2.48
N SER A 140 5.71 21.01 1.39
CA SER A 140 6.73 22.03 1.11
C SER A 140 7.13 22.02 -0.36
N GLU A 141 7.90 23.02 -0.80
CA GLU A 141 8.45 23.12 -2.17
C GLU A 141 9.36 21.93 -2.54
N HIS A 142 10.00 21.29 -1.56
CA HIS A 142 10.90 20.16 -1.79
C HIS A 142 10.17 18.80 -1.79
N VAL A 143 8.86 18.79 -1.50
CA VAL A 143 8.03 17.58 -1.40
C VAL A 143 6.94 17.67 -2.45
N LEU A 144 7.14 16.96 -3.56
CA LEU A 144 6.28 17.08 -4.75
C LEU A 144 5.04 16.17 -4.73
N TYR A 145 4.78 15.50 -3.61
CA TYR A 145 3.60 14.66 -3.36
C TYR A 145 2.79 15.25 -2.19
N SER A 146 1.53 14.89 -2.08
CA SER A 146 0.61 15.45 -1.09
C SER A 146 0.54 14.64 0.21
N ASN A 147 -0.12 15.21 1.22
CA ASN A 147 -0.11 14.70 2.60
C ASN A 147 -0.72 13.30 2.74
N SER A 148 -1.67 12.90 1.90
CA SER A 148 -2.31 11.57 2.03
C SER A 148 -1.32 10.42 1.86
N VAL A 149 -0.26 10.58 1.07
CA VAL A 149 0.80 9.57 0.95
C VAL A 149 1.55 9.40 2.28
N VAL A 150 1.86 10.51 2.96
CA VAL A 150 2.53 10.49 4.27
C VAL A 150 1.65 9.79 5.30
N ASP A 151 0.36 10.14 5.34
CA ASP A 151 -0.62 9.56 6.25
C ASP A 151 -0.73 8.03 6.06
N VAL A 152 -0.85 7.57 4.81
CA VAL A 152 -0.99 6.14 4.48
C VAL A 152 0.24 5.35 4.92
N PHE A 153 1.45 5.84 4.63
CA PHE A 153 2.67 5.13 5.04
C PHE A 153 2.94 5.25 6.54
N THR A 154 2.49 6.31 7.20
CA THR A 154 2.54 6.40 8.67
C THR A 154 1.70 5.29 9.29
N GLN A 155 0.47 5.09 8.81
CA GLN A 155 -0.40 4.00 9.27
C GLN A 155 0.22 2.61 9.00
N LEU A 156 0.69 2.35 7.79
CA LEU A 156 1.29 1.06 7.44
C LEU A 156 2.54 0.76 8.28
N ASN A 157 3.41 1.76 8.48
CA ASN A 157 4.61 1.60 9.32
C ASN A 157 4.27 1.38 10.79
N GLN A 158 3.23 2.04 11.32
CA GLN A 158 2.76 1.77 12.68
C GLN A 158 2.27 0.33 12.84
N CYS A 159 1.54 -0.20 11.85
CA CYS A 159 1.13 -1.60 11.85
C CYS A 159 2.34 -2.54 11.80
N PHE A 160 3.31 -2.26 10.92
CA PHE A 160 4.54 -3.05 10.81
C PHE A 160 5.38 -3.02 12.10
N ASP A 161 5.49 -1.86 12.75
CA ASP A 161 6.21 -1.73 14.01
C ASP A 161 5.62 -2.59 15.14
N VAL A 162 4.32 -2.86 15.14
CA VAL A 162 3.71 -3.81 16.08
C VAL A 162 4.23 -5.22 15.83
N ILE A 163 4.27 -5.66 14.56
CA ILE A 163 4.80 -6.98 14.17
C ILE A 163 6.27 -7.08 14.58
N ARG A 164 7.09 -6.07 14.24
CA ARG A 164 8.51 -6.04 14.57
C ARG A 164 8.77 -6.11 16.08
N LYS A 165 7.94 -5.43 16.87
CA LYS A 165 8.03 -5.47 18.35
C LYS A 165 7.66 -6.83 18.93
N LEU A 166 6.97 -7.71 18.19
CA LEU A 166 6.77 -9.09 18.63
C LEU A 166 8.10 -9.81 18.78
N GLU A 167 9.14 -9.41 18.03
CA GLU A 167 10.48 -10.02 18.08
C GLU A 167 10.36 -11.55 18.06
N CYS A 168 9.64 -12.06 17.06
CA CYS A 168 9.21 -13.45 17.03
C CYS A 168 10.43 -14.37 16.89
N PRO A 169 10.69 -15.27 17.87
CA PRO A 169 11.87 -16.13 17.82
C PRO A 169 11.71 -17.32 16.87
N ASP A 170 10.50 -17.56 16.35
CA ASP A 170 10.21 -18.58 15.34
C ASP A 170 10.08 -17.92 13.96
N ASN A 171 11.06 -18.17 13.09
CA ASN A 171 11.15 -17.57 11.75
C ASN A 171 10.00 -18.02 10.82
N GLU A 172 9.45 -19.22 11.01
CA GLU A 172 8.33 -19.71 10.19
C GLU A 172 7.06 -18.92 10.53
N VAL A 173 6.78 -18.77 11.83
CA VAL A 173 5.65 -17.98 12.33
C VAL A 173 5.79 -16.50 11.95
N GLU A 174 6.99 -15.94 12.06
CA GLU A 174 7.27 -14.56 11.63
C GLU A 174 7.04 -14.40 10.11
N GLY A 175 7.53 -15.34 9.31
CA GLY A 175 7.32 -15.39 7.86
C GLY A 175 5.84 -15.32 7.49
N HIS A 176 4.99 -16.07 8.21
CA HIS A 176 3.55 -16.00 8.02
C HIS A 176 2.96 -14.61 8.36
N PHE A 177 3.40 -13.96 9.45
CA PHE A 177 2.95 -12.60 9.79
C PHE A 177 3.36 -11.58 8.71
N LEU A 178 4.60 -11.65 8.23
CA LEU A 178 5.11 -10.79 7.17
C LEU A 178 4.36 -11.03 5.85
N HIS A 179 4.07 -12.29 5.52
CA HIS A 179 3.22 -12.62 4.38
C HIS A 179 1.84 -11.99 4.50
N ARG A 180 1.19 -12.13 5.66
CA ARG A 180 -0.15 -11.57 5.89
C ARG A 180 -0.16 -10.05 5.82
N PHE A 181 0.85 -9.39 6.37
CA PHE A 181 1.02 -7.95 6.30
C PHE A 181 1.22 -7.47 4.85
N SER A 182 1.93 -8.24 4.02
CA SER A 182 2.07 -7.90 2.58
C SER A 182 0.72 -7.83 1.85
N LEU A 183 -0.28 -8.63 2.27
CA LEU A 183 -1.64 -8.56 1.72
C LEU A 183 -2.33 -7.25 2.11
N THR A 184 -2.13 -6.77 3.33
CA THR A 184 -2.63 -5.48 3.81
C THR A 184 -2.04 -4.33 3.00
N VAL A 185 -0.71 -4.33 2.85
CA VAL A 185 0.01 -3.31 2.06
C VAL A 185 -0.50 -3.29 0.62
N GLU A 186 -0.63 -4.45 -0.02
CA GLU A 186 -1.19 -4.56 -1.37
C GLU A 186 -2.61 -3.99 -1.46
N LYS A 187 -3.52 -4.43 -0.58
CA LYS A 187 -4.91 -3.97 -0.54
C LYS A 187 -4.98 -2.44 -0.41
N VAL A 188 -4.18 -1.86 0.47
CA VAL A 188 -4.15 -0.40 0.73
C VAL A 188 -3.57 0.36 -0.46
N LEU A 189 -2.40 -0.01 -0.96
CA LEU A 189 -1.75 0.75 -2.04
C LEU A 189 -2.51 0.67 -3.36
N LEU A 190 -3.11 -0.48 -3.67
CA LEU A 190 -3.99 -0.60 -4.84
C LEU A 190 -5.26 0.21 -4.67
N ALA A 191 -5.89 0.18 -3.49
CA ALA A 191 -7.09 0.97 -3.25
C ALA A 191 -6.82 2.50 -3.28
N TYR A 192 -5.61 2.96 -2.96
CA TYR A 192 -5.18 4.34 -3.19
C TYR A 192 -5.07 4.60 -4.69
N THR A 193 -4.35 3.73 -5.40
CA THR A 193 -4.06 3.86 -6.83
C THR A 193 -5.33 3.87 -7.66
N ASP A 194 -6.28 2.99 -7.36
CA ASP A 194 -7.58 2.92 -8.05
C ASP A 194 -8.39 4.20 -7.87
N ARG A 195 -8.34 4.83 -6.68
CA ARG A 195 -8.98 6.14 -6.43
C ARG A 195 -8.34 7.24 -7.26
N VAL A 196 -7.01 7.31 -7.26
CA VAL A 196 -6.27 8.28 -8.09
C VAL A 196 -6.66 8.11 -9.55
N LEU A 197 -6.62 6.88 -10.08
CA LEU A 197 -6.97 6.60 -11.48
C LEU A 197 -8.42 6.96 -11.82
N ALA A 198 -9.36 6.73 -10.90
CA ALA A 198 -10.76 7.07 -11.09
C ALA A 198 -10.99 8.59 -11.11
N ASP A 199 -10.30 9.33 -10.25
CA ASP A 199 -10.45 10.78 -10.12
C ASP A 199 -9.61 11.58 -11.13
N PHE A 200 -8.51 11.01 -11.63
CA PHE A 200 -7.54 11.70 -12.48
C PHE A 200 -8.16 12.45 -13.68
N PRO A 201 -9.14 11.88 -14.42
CA PRO A 201 -9.76 12.58 -15.54
C PRO A 201 -10.39 13.93 -15.17
N SER A 202 -10.85 14.10 -13.92
CA SER A 202 -11.43 15.36 -13.43
C SER A 202 -10.40 16.45 -13.17
N TYR A 203 -9.11 16.10 -13.08
CA TYR A 203 -8.01 17.03 -12.80
C TYR A 203 -7.12 17.31 -14.01
N LYS A 204 -7.44 16.78 -15.19
CA LYS A 204 -6.64 16.95 -16.42
C LYS A 204 -6.34 18.41 -16.76
N THR A 205 -7.30 19.31 -16.49
CA THR A 205 -7.15 20.76 -16.75
C THR A 205 -6.42 21.51 -15.63
N ASP A 206 -6.24 20.90 -14.46
CA ASP A 206 -5.43 21.42 -13.35
C ASP A 206 -4.05 20.73 -13.38
N SER A 207 -3.14 21.31 -14.16
CA SER A 207 -1.78 20.77 -14.35
C SER A 207 -1.05 20.55 -13.03
N ARG A 208 -1.27 21.41 -12.01
CA ARG A 208 -0.64 21.27 -10.70
C ARG A 208 -1.12 20.00 -10.00
N VAL A 209 -2.44 19.83 -9.88
CA VAL A 209 -3.01 18.66 -9.19
C VAL A 209 -2.72 17.38 -9.97
N ALA A 210 -2.81 17.39 -11.30
CA ALA A 210 -2.48 16.24 -12.13
C ALA A 210 -1.03 15.77 -11.90
N CYS A 211 -0.06 16.69 -11.85
CA CYS A 211 1.33 16.34 -11.54
C CYS A 211 1.48 15.75 -10.13
N ILE A 212 0.82 16.35 -9.13
CA ILE A 212 0.85 15.86 -7.74
C ILE A 212 0.29 14.44 -7.65
N LEU A 213 -0.80 14.11 -8.36
CA LEU A 213 -1.38 12.76 -8.36
C LEU A 213 -0.45 11.71 -8.99
N VAL A 214 0.27 12.09 -10.05
CA VAL A 214 1.30 11.22 -10.66
C VAL A 214 2.46 11.03 -9.67
N ASN A 215 2.92 12.10 -9.03
CA ASN A 215 3.97 12.05 -8.01
C ASN A 215 3.55 11.23 -6.78
N ASN A 216 2.30 11.32 -6.34
CA ASN A 216 1.76 10.51 -5.25
C ASN A 216 1.90 9.03 -5.56
N THR A 217 1.46 8.63 -6.76
CA THR A 217 1.52 7.23 -7.22
C THR A 217 2.97 6.76 -7.36
N GLN A 218 3.86 7.62 -7.87
CA GLN A 218 5.31 7.39 -7.88
C GLN A 218 5.86 7.21 -6.45
N GLN A 219 5.42 8.03 -5.50
CA GLN A 219 5.86 7.97 -4.12
C GLN A 219 5.37 6.72 -3.39
N LEU A 220 4.17 6.19 -3.73
CA LEU A 220 3.74 4.87 -3.26
C LEU A 220 4.76 3.79 -3.62
N ARG A 221 5.29 3.85 -4.85
CA ARG A 221 6.29 2.90 -5.36
C ARG A 221 7.60 3.00 -4.58
N VAL A 222 8.07 4.23 -4.33
CA VAL A 222 9.31 4.48 -3.58
C VAL A 222 9.20 4.04 -2.12
N GLN A 223 8.08 4.33 -1.47
CA GLN A 223 7.88 4.00 -0.07
C GLN A 223 7.58 2.51 0.14
N LEU A 224 6.92 1.85 -0.82
CA LEU A 224 6.80 0.39 -0.84
C LEU A 224 8.18 -0.29 -0.85
N GLU A 225 9.14 0.25 -1.61
CA GLU A 225 10.50 -0.30 -1.66
C GLU A 225 11.17 -0.25 -0.29
N LYS A 226 11.01 0.86 0.44
CA LYS A 226 11.53 1.01 1.80
C LYS A 226 10.87 0.06 2.79
N VAL A 227 9.55 -0.12 2.72
CA VAL A 227 8.84 -1.10 3.55
C VAL A 227 9.38 -2.50 3.26
N TYR A 228 9.57 -2.84 1.99
CA TYR A 228 10.09 -4.13 1.56
C TYR A 228 11.54 -4.37 2.02
N GLU A 229 12.42 -3.37 1.94
CA GLU A 229 13.77 -3.45 2.50
C GLU A 229 13.75 -3.64 4.03
N THR A 230 12.86 -2.93 4.73
CA THR A 230 12.74 -3.02 6.20
C THR A 230 12.18 -4.37 6.66
N MET A 231 11.41 -5.05 5.82
CA MET A 231 10.95 -6.43 6.06
C MET A 231 12.05 -7.49 5.84
N ALA A 232 13.31 -7.08 5.64
CA ALA A 232 14.45 -7.95 5.36
C ALA A 232 14.22 -8.85 4.14
N ARG A 233 14.17 -8.23 2.95
CA ARG A 233 13.94 -8.87 1.63
C ARG A 233 14.59 -10.25 1.45
N GLU A 234 15.84 -10.39 1.89
CA GLU A 234 16.63 -11.63 1.70
C GLU A 234 16.14 -12.80 2.57
N SER A 235 15.48 -12.53 3.70
CA SER A 235 14.93 -13.53 4.61
C SER A 235 13.44 -13.80 4.41
N LEU A 236 12.76 -13.02 3.56
CA LEU A 236 11.34 -13.22 3.27
C LEU A 236 11.10 -14.47 2.42
N GLU A 237 9.98 -15.14 2.69
CA GLU A 237 9.51 -16.24 1.87
C GLU A 237 9.31 -15.83 0.40
N ALA A 238 9.62 -16.73 -0.52
CA ALA A 238 9.51 -16.48 -1.96
C ALA A 238 8.13 -15.94 -2.38
N ARG A 239 7.05 -16.50 -1.83
CA ARG A 239 5.68 -16.06 -2.12
C ARG A 239 5.41 -14.61 -1.71
N THR A 240 6.00 -14.15 -0.60
CA THR A 240 5.89 -12.77 -0.13
C THR A 240 6.72 -11.83 -1.00
N ASN A 241 7.93 -12.25 -1.38
CA ASN A 241 8.79 -11.52 -2.31
C ASN A 241 8.13 -11.34 -3.68
N ASP A 242 7.57 -12.41 -4.25
CA ASP A 242 6.87 -12.38 -5.53
C ASP A 242 5.69 -11.41 -5.49
N ARG A 243 4.95 -11.40 -4.38
CA ARG A 243 3.80 -10.52 -4.19
C ARG A 243 4.20 -9.04 -4.13
N LEU A 244 5.19 -8.69 -3.30
CA LEU A 244 5.65 -7.31 -3.18
C LEU A 244 6.28 -6.82 -4.50
N THR A 245 6.97 -7.70 -5.22
CA THR A 245 7.53 -7.41 -6.56
C THR A 245 6.42 -7.22 -7.61
N ALA A 246 5.38 -8.05 -7.60
CA ALA A 246 4.22 -7.87 -8.47
C ALA A 246 3.48 -6.55 -8.16
N LEU A 247 3.36 -6.19 -6.88
CA LEU A 247 2.78 -4.90 -6.47
C LEU A 247 3.63 -3.72 -6.96
N GLN A 248 4.97 -3.79 -6.85
CA GLN A 248 5.87 -2.79 -7.45
C GLN A 248 5.61 -2.62 -8.95
N GLY A 249 5.43 -3.73 -9.68
CA GLY A 249 5.07 -3.73 -11.10
C GLY A 249 3.72 -3.05 -11.37
N ARG A 250 2.68 -3.37 -10.60
CA ARG A 250 1.34 -2.76 -10.76
C ARG A 250 1.33 -1.26 -10.46
N LEU A 251 2.06 -0.82 -9.44
CA LEU A 251 2.25 0.61 -9.16
C LEU A 251 3.02 1.30 -10.29
N ASN A 252 4.03 0.63 -10.86
CA ASN A 252 4.75 1.13 -12.01
C ASN A 252 3.82 1.35 -13.22
N GLU A 253 3.00 0.36 -13.55
CA GLU A 253 2.00 0.46 -14.63
C GLU A 253 0.99 1.58 -14.39
N ALA A 254 0.57 1.80 -13.14
CA ALA A 254 -0.34 2.89 -12.80
C ALA A 254 0.31 4.26 -13.02
N VAL A 255 1.58 4.44 -12.64
CA VAL A 255 2.34 5.66 -12.97
C VAL A 255 2.40 5.86 -14.47
N ASP A 256 2.70 4.82 -15.24
CA ASP A 256 2.78 4.91 -16.71
C ASP A 256 1.42 5.30 -17.32
N LYS A 257 0.31 4.75 -16.84
CA LYS A 257 -1.05 5.15 -17.25
C LYS A 257 -1.36 6.62 -16.94
N LEU A 258 -0.99 7.11 -15.76
CA LEU A 258 -1.21 8.51 -15.36
C LEU A 258 -0.34 9.46 -16.19
N VAL A 259 0.92 9.10 -16.45
CA VAL A 259 1.84 9.86 -17.30
C VAL A 259 1.31 9.96 -18.73
N SER A 260 0.81 8.87 -19.31
CA SER A 260 0.20 8.89 -20.64
C SER A 260 -1.00 9.84 -20.68
N GLN A 261 -1.92 9.73 -19.71
CA GLN A 261 -3.10 10.61 -19.64
C GLN A 261 -2.73 12.09 -19.43
N LEU A 262 -1.68 12.38 -18.68
CA LEU A 262 -1.16 13.74 -18.51
C LEU A 262 -0.57 14.28 -19.82
N THR A 263 0.15 13.43 -20.57
CA THR A 263 0.84 13.83 -21.80
C THR A 263 -0.15 14.09 -22.95
N GLU A 264 -1.28 13.38 -22.98
CA GLU A 264 -2.39 13.63 -23.93
C GLU A 264 -2.86 15.09 -23.92
N GLU A 265 -2.85 15.76 -22.76
CA GLU A 265 -3.28 17.16 -22.63
C GLU A 265 -2.34 18.15 -23.36
N PHE A 266 -1.09 17.76 -23.63
CA PHE A 266 -0.14 18.61 -24.36
C PHE A 266 -0.29 18.48 -25.87
N GLU A 267 -0.86 17.39 -26.37
CA GLU A 267 -0.94 17.10 -27.80
C GLU A 267 -1.70 18.18 -28.62
N PRO A 268 -2.83 18.75 -28.16
CA PRO A 268 -3.49 19.86 -28.86
C PRO A 268 -2.58 21.08 -29.02
N GLY A 269 -1.84 21.44 -27.96
CA GLY A 269 -0.89 22.55 -27.96
C GLY A 269 0.24 22.32 -28.95
N VAL A 270 0.85 21.14 -28.93
CA VAL A 270 1.91 20.75 -29.88
C VAL A 270 1.40 20.82 -31.32
N ARG A 271 0.20 20.27 -31.61
CA ARG A 271 -0.39 20.32 -32.96
C ARG A 271 -0.60 21.75 -33.47
N ILE A 272 -1.03 22.67 -32.61
CA ILE A 272 -1.22 24.09 -32.99
C ILE A 272 0.12 24.70 -33.38
N HIS A 273 1.15 24.54 -32.55
CA HIS A 273 2.46 25.14 -32.79
C HIS A 273 3.19 24.49 -33.97
N VAL A 274 3.08 23.17 -34.17
CA VAL A 274 3.62 22.48 -35.36
C VAL A 274 2.99 23.01 -36.66
N ARG A 275 1.68 23.27 -36.68
CA ARG A 275 1.03 23.87 -37.86
C ARG A 275 1.55 25.29 -38.11
N GLU A 276 1.79 26.06 -37.05
CA GLU A 276 2.37 27.40 -37.18
C GLU A 276 3.80 27.34 -37.73
N CYS A 277 4.63 26.42 -37.23
CA CYS A 277 5.96 26.16 -37.80
C CYS A 277 5.87 25.82 -39.30
N GLY A 278 4.90 24.97 -39.70
CA GLY A 278 4.67 24.63 -41.11
C GLY A 278 4.27 25.84 -41.96
N ARG A 279 3.45 26.75 -41.41
CA ARG A 279 3.05 28.00 -42.07
C ARG A 279 4.23 28.97 -42.23
N LEU A 280 5.12 29.04 -41.24
CA LEU A 280 6.37 29.81 -41.33
C LEU A 280 7.29 29.23 -42.39
N LEU A 281 7.44 27.90 -42.42
CA LEU A 281 8.28 27.21 -43.41
C LEU A 281 7.81 27.45 -44.85
N GLN A 282 6.49 27.51 -45.10
CA GLN A 282 5.94 27.82 -46.42
C GLN A 282 6.30 29.23 -46.91
N LYS A 283 6.68 30.15 -46.01
CA LYS A 283 7.12 31.51 -46.37
C LYS A 283 8.60 31.60 -46.72
N CYS A 284 9.40 30.58 -46.38
CA CYS A 284 10.81 30.50 -46.77
C CYS A 284 10.89 30.32 -48.29
N LYS A 285 11.51 31.28 -49.00
CA LYS A 285 11.65 31.21 -50.46
C LYS A 285 12.87 30.37 -50.84
N PRO A 286 12.77 29.46 -51.83
CA PRO A 286 13.95 28.78 -52.35
C PRO A 286 14.85 29.80 -53.07
N SER A 287 16.06 29.98 -52.56
CA SER A 287 17.06 30.91 -53.10
C SER A 287 17.41 30.59 -54.56
N HIS A 288 16.74 31.23 -55.51
CA HIS A 288 16.99 31.08 -56.95
C HIS A 288 17.84 32.22 -57.55
N ASN A 289 18.32 33.19 -56.75
CA ASN A 289 19.08 34.32 -57.28
C ASN A 289 20.39 34.59 -56.51
N ASN A 290 21.48 34.75 -57.25
CA ASN A 290 22.88 34.86 -56.80
C ASN A 290 23.24 36.23 -56.15
N ASN A 291 22.28 37.09 -55.83
CA ASN A 291 22.59 38.39 -55.22
C ASN A 291 22.72 38.28 -53.70
N SER A 292 23.95 38.46 -53.24
CA SER A 292 24.50 38.20 -51.91
C SER A 292 24.14 39.19 -50.81
N ALA A 293 23.23 40.14 -51.04
CA ALA A 293 23.02 41.27 -50.13
C ALA A 293 21.91 41.10 -49.06
N ASN A 294 21.09 40.04 -49.13
CA ASN A 294 19.93 39.89 -48.22
C ASN A 294 19.61 38.42 -47.87
N ARG A 295 20.63 37.55 -47.79
CA ARG A 295 20.43 36.19 -47.27
C ARG A 295 20.28 36.29 -45.75
N LEU A 296 19.06 36.14 -45.23
CA LEU A 296 18.90 35.59 -43.89
C LEU A 296 19.65 34.26 -43.89
N ASN A 297 20.47 34.03 -42.85
CA ASN A 297 21.16 32.77 -42.72
C ASN A 297 20.09 31.67 -42.71
N LYS A 298 20.31 30.55 -43.41
CA LYS A 298 19.35 29.43 -43.37
C LYS A 298 19.15 28.92 -41.94
N GLU A 299 20.15 29.10 -41.09
CA GLU A 299 20.06 28.88 -39.65
C GLU A 299 19.05 29.82 -38.99
N ASP A 300 19.04 31.11 -39.33
CA ASP A 300 18.09 32.09 -38.79
C ASP A 300 16.65 31.79 -39.26
N GLU A 301 16.46 31.41 -40.54
CA GLU A 301 15.16 30.99 -41.04
C GLU A 301 14.65 29.72 -40.34
N ALA A 302 15.53 28.74 -40.09
CA ALA A 302 15.18 27.54 -39.34
C ALA A 302 14.82 27.85 -37.88
N ASN A 303 15.57 28.74 -37.23
CA ASN A 303 15.30 29.20 -35.87
C ASN A 303 13.94 29.89 -35.76
N GLU A 304 13.64 30.80 -36.69
CA GLU A 304 12.34 31.50 -36.73
C GLU A 304 11.19 30.53 -36.99
N CYS A 305 11.37 29.53 -37.87
CA CYS A 305 10.33 28.52 -38.12
C CYS A 305 10.06 27.64 -36.91
N LEU A 306 11.08 27.31 -36.11
CA LEU A 306 10.95 26.43 -34.94
C LEU A 306 10.52 27.17 -33.67
N ARG A 307 10.72 28.49 -33.61
CA ARG A 307 10.49 29.32 -32.42
C ARG A 307 9.14 29.10 -31.73
N PRO A 308 7.99 29.07 -32.44
CA PRO A 308 6.70 28.87 -31.78
C PRO A 308 6.59 27.56 -31.00
N LEU A 309 7.20 26.49 -31.53
CA LEU A 309 7.21 25.18 -30.89
C LEU A 309 8.20 25.14 -29.72
N MET A 310 9.36 25.78 -29.87
CA MET A 310 10.35 25.90 -28.79
C MET A 310 9.81 26.67 -27.59
N ASP A 311 9.16 27.82 -27.81
CA ASP A 311 8.57 28.64 -26.75
C ASP A 311 7.45 27.86 -26.02
N HIS A 312 6.64 27.09 -26.77
CA HIS A 312 5.63 26.22 -26.18
C HIS A 312 6.23 25.13 -25.29
N PHE A 313 7.24 24.42 -25.78
CA PHE A 313 7.92 23.39 -24.99
C PHE A 313 8.66 23.98 -23.80
N GLU A 314 9.32 25.13 -23.92
CA GLU A 314 10.01 25.77 -22.80
C GLU A 314 9.03 26.08 -21.65
N SER A 315 7.84 26.60 -21.97
CA SER A 315 6.79 26.86 -20.99
C SER A 315 6.30 25.59 -20.30
N VAL A 316 5.96 24.55 -21.08
CA VAL A 316 5.44 23.27 -20.54
C VAL A 316 6.51 22.56 -19.72
N LEU A 317 7.72 22.41 -20.25
CA LEU A 317 8.81 21.67 -19.61
C LEU A 317 9.30 22.38 -18.34
N SER A 318 9.35 23.71 -18.32
CA SER A 318 9.70 24.47 -17.12
C SER A 318 8.67 24.27 -16.01
N SER A 319 7.38 24.26 -16.35
CA SER A 319 6.30 23.96 -15.40
C SER A 319 6.42 22.53 -14.83
N LEU A 320 6.62 21.54 -15.71
CA LEU A 320 6.77 20.14 -15.32
C LEU A 320 8.04 19.89 -14.50
N ALA A 321 9.14 20.58 -14.80
CA ALA A 321 10.40 20.43 -14.05
C ALA A 321 10.27 20.90 -12.59
N ASN A 322 9.40 21.89 -12.34
CA ASN A 322 9.16 22.42 -11.00
C ASN A 322 8.13 21.59 -10.21
N THR A 323 7.26 20.84 -10.89
CA THR A 323 6.11 20.17 -10.27
C THR A 323 6.19 18.65 -10.28
N CYS A 324 6.91 18.02 -11.21
CA CYS A 324 7.07 16.58 -11.28
C CYS A 324 8.34 16.11 -10.56
N ASP A 325 8.25 14.96 -9.90
CA ASP A 325 9.45 14.23 -9.47
C ASP A 325 10.34 13.89 -10.68
N LYS A 326 11.66 13.84 -10.48
CA LYS A 326 12.64 13.57 -11.56
C LYS A 326 12.32 12.29 -12.34
N THR A 327 11.85 11.25 -11.66
CA THR A 327 11.49 9.97 -12.32
C THR A 327 10.22 10.10 -13.15
N VAL A 328 9.25 10.88 -12.69
CA VAL A 328 8.01 11.20 -13.42
C VAL A 328 8.34 12.06 -14.63
N LEU A 329 9.12 13.12 -14.46
CA LEU A 329 9.55 14.00 -15.56
C LEU A 329 10.25 13.20 -16.66
N LYS A 330 11.16 12.29 -16.29
CA LYS A 330 11.84 11.42 -17.25
C LYS A 330 10.86 10.51 -18.02
N ARG A 331 9.76 10.08 -17.42
CA ARG A 331 8.72 9.29 -18.10
C ARG A 331 7.90 10.14 -19.05
N ILE A 332 7.47 11.32 -18.61
CA ILE A 332 6.73 12.27 -19.45
C ILE A 332 7.54 12.58 -20.71
N LEU A 333 8.81 12.97 -20.55
CA LEU A 333 9.71 13.27 -21.67
C LEU A 333 9.87 12.10 -22.65
N LYS A 334 9.86 10.84 -22.17
CA LYS A 334 9.93 9.66 -23.04
C LYS A 334 8.66 9.39 -23.84
N VAL A 335 7.50 9.79 -23.30
CA VAL A 335 6.21 9.63 -23.99
C VAL A 335 5.98 10.80 -24.96
N SER A 336 6.52 11.98 -24.67
CA SER A 336 6.39 13.19 -25.50
C SER A 336 7.35 13.26 -26.70
N CYS A 337 8.46 12.51 -26.70
CA CYS A 337 9.47 12.47 -27.77
C CYS A 337 9.30 11.24 -28.67
#